data_AF-A0A1G5S053-F1
#
_entry.id   AF-A0A1G5S053-F1
#
_cell.length_a   1.000
_cell.length_b   1.000
_cell.length_c   1.000
_cell.angle_alpha   90.00
_cell.angle_beta   90.00
_cell.angle_gamma   90.00
#
_symmetry.space_group_name_H-M   'P 1'
#
loop_
_entity.id
_entity.type
_entity.pdbx_description
1 polymer ?
#
loop_
_entity_poly.entity_id
_entity_poly.type
_entity_poly.pdbx_seq_one_letter_code
_entity_poly.pdbx_strand_id
1 'polypeptide(L)'
;MQVELQRRKKLGRPNGCQNPLSAKLVCSECGGYYGPKVWASNTKHRKVIWQCNDKYKEVDRCSTPYVTEDEVKEKFIIAFNTLFGVKEELIKNCEIATKHLADHSKIDEEIDKLHDEIAVVVEESKKAIYENAHKAMSQDEWEKQHEAYVARHEKATEKVKALEEMKSERQSRSHTLKGFIRDIEGCGRVLDEFDERIWTLTIDKVVVKEDGEIVFCFKDGTEVEE
;
A
#
# COMPACT_ATOMS: atom_id res chain seq x y z
N MET A 1 -11.79 3.17 12.67
CA MET A 1 -13.07 3.93 12.58
C MET A 1 -12.90 5.30 11.91
N GLN A 2 -12.03 6.21 12.41
CA GLN A 2 -11.84 7.55 11.81
C GLN A 2 -11.28 7.55 10.38
N VAL A 3 -10.33 6.65 10.06
CA VAL A 3 -9.74 6.53 8.71
C VAL A 3 -10.76 6.07 7.67
N GLU A 4 -11.63 5.10 8.00
CA GLU A 4 -12.68 4.62 7.10
C GLU A 4 -13.75 5.69 6.84
N LEU A 5 -14.08 6.50 7.86
CA LEU A 5 -14.97 7.65 7.69
C LEU A 5 -14.37 8.70 6.73
N GLN A 6 -13.06 8.94 6.79
CA GLN A 6 -12.37 9.83 5.84
C GLN A 6 -12.33 9.25 4.43
N ARG A 7 -12.09 7.94 4.27
CA ARG A 7 -12.16 7.25 2.97
C ARG A 7 -13.54 7.40 2.33
N ARG A 8 -14.61 7.14 3.08
CA ARG A 8 -16.00 7.30 2.62
C ARG A 8 -16.32 8.73 2.18
N LYS A 9 -15.80 9.74 2.89
CA LYS A 9 -15.93 11.15 2.49
C LYS A 9 -15.25 11.45 1.16
N LYS A 10 -14.04 10.93 0.93
CA LYS A 10 -13.34 11.07 -0.37
C LYS A 10 -14.12 10.44 -1.52
N LEU A 11 -14.90 9.38 -1.25
CA LEU A 11 -15.75 8.71 -2.24
C LEU A 11 -17.13 9.39 -2.43
N GLY A 12 -17.36 10.57 -1.83
CA GLY A 12 -18.61 11.33 -1.98
C GLY A 12 -19.86 10.68 -1.35
N ARG A 13 -19.69 9.74 -0.41
CA ARG A 13 -20.79 8.98 0.19
C ARG A 13 -21.29 9.66 1.48
N PRO A 14 -22.63 9.76 1.71
CA PRO A 14 -23.17 10.33 2.95
C PRO A 14 -22.76 9.53 4.19
N ASN A 15 -22.48 10.23 5.29
CA ASN A 15 -22.13 9.65 6.60
C ASN A 15 -23.23 8.76 7.24
N GLY A 16 -24.42 8.65 6.61
CA GLY A 16 -25.62 8.03 7.19
C GLY A 16 -25.81 6.53 6.92
N CYS A 17 -25.02 5.90 6.05
CA CYS A 17 -25.06 4.45 5.88
C CYS A 17 -24.11 3.78 6.89
N GLN A 18 -24.66 3.36 8.03
CA GLN A 18 -23.93 2.66 9.09
C GLN A 18 -23.54 1.23 8.73
N ASN A 19 -24.06 0.68 7.63
CA ASN A 19 -23.83 -0.72 7.29
C ASN A 19 -22.39 -0.96 6.75
N PRO A 20 -21.65 -1.96 7.25
CA PRO A 20 -20.27 -2.25 6.88
C PRO A 20 -20.05 -2.57 5.39
N LEU A 21 -21.07 -3.06 4.69
CA LEU A 21 -21.02 -3.38 3.26
C LEU A 21 -21.05 -2.11 2.38
N SER A 22 -21.50 -0.99 2.95
CA SER A 22 -21.62 0.29 2.23
C SER A 22 -20.25 0.78 1.77
N ALA A 23 -20.16 1.13 0.49
CA ALA A 23 -18.92 1.59 -0.16
C ALA A 23 -17.79 0.54 -0.21
N LYS A 24 -18.13 -0.75 -0.08
CA LYS A 24 -17.20 -1.86 -0.32
C LYS A 24 -17.66 -2.81 -1.40
N LEU A 25 -18.96 -3.06 -1.56
CA LEU A 25 -19.46 -3.91 -2.65
C LEU A 25 -19.51 -3.16 -3.99
N VAL A 26 -18.91 -3.76 -5.01
CA VAL A 26 -18.70 -3.21 -6.35
C VAL A 26 -19.18 -4.19 -7.41
N CYS A 27 -19.81 -3.67 -8.46
CA CYS A 27 -20.23 -4.41 -9.65
C CYS A 27 -19.03 -4.69 -10.55
N SER A 28 -18.82 -5.95 -10.97
CA SER A 28 -17.75 -6.31 -11.91
C SER A 28 -17.91 -5.65 -13.29
N GLU A 29 -19.15 -5.42 -13.73
CA GLU A 29 -19.44 -4.90 -15.08
C GLU A 29 -19.21 -3.38 -15.18
N CYS A 30 -19.86 -2.60 -14.32
CA CYS A 30 -19.83 -1.13 -14.42
C CYS A 30 -18.89 -0.44 -13.43
N GLY A 31 -18.30 -1.19 -12.48
CA GLY A 31 -17.51 -0.61 -11.37
C GLY A 31 -18.33 0.22 -10.38
N GLY A 32 -19.64 0.34 -10.59
CA GLY A 32 -20.58 1.01 -9.69
C GLY A 32 -20.76 0.24 -8.39
N TYR A 33 -21.06 0.95 -7.30
CA TYR A 33 -21.26 0.30 -6.00
C TYR A 33 -22.66 -0.27 -5.85
N TYR A 34 -22.77 -1.35 -5.08
CA TYR A 34 -24.04 -1.86 -4.60
C TYR A 34 -24.65 -0.93 -3.54
N GLY A 35 -25.96 -1.00 -3.40
CA GLY A 35 -26.68 -0.33 -2.31
C GLY A 35 -27.89 -1.12 -1.88
N PRO A 36 -28.35 -0.92 -0.62
CA PRO A 36 -29.49 -1.64 -0.09
C PRO A 36 -30.77 -1.28 -0.86
N LYS A 37 -31.64 -2.29 -1.07
CA LYS A 37 -32.99 -2.18 -1.62
C LYS A 37 -33.92 -3.01 -0.73
N VAL A 38 -35.08 -2.46 -0.41
CA VAL A 38 -36.06 -3.15 0.43
C VAL A 38 -37.05 -3.88 -0.47
N TRP A 39 -37.19 -5.18 -0.27
CA TRP A 39 -38.25 -5.99 -0.85
C TRP A 39 -39.39 -6.18 0.15
N ALA A 40 -40.62 -6.09 -0.35
CA ALA A 40 -41.87 -6.27 0.41
C ALA A 40 -41.99 -5.33 1.64
N SER A 41 -41.87 -4.01 1.40
CA SER A 41 -41.78 -2.95 2.41
C SER A 41 -42.91 -2.91 3.46
N ASN A 42 -44.11 -3.41 3.12
CA ASN A 42 -45.31 -3.32 3.97
C ASN A 42 -45.76 -4.68 4.57
N THR A 43 -44.88 -5.68 4.60
CA THR A 43 -45.23 -7.02 5.11
C THR A 43 -44.24 -7.53 6.16
N LYS A 44 -44.65 -8.55 6.93
CA LYS A 44 -43.77 -9.26 7.88
C LYS A 44 -42.57 -9.97 7.23
N HIS A 45 -42.51 -10.03 5.89
CA HIS A 45 -41.44 -10.64 5.11
C HIS A 45 -40.49 -9.59 4.50
N ARG A 46 -40.39 -8.40 5.11
CA ARG A 46 -39.45 -7.35 4.68
C ARG A 46 -38.03 -7.91 4.63
N LYS A 47 -37.42 -7.90 3.44
CA LYS A 47 -36.03 -8.30 3.22
C LYS A 47 -35.22 -7.14 2.66
N VAL A 48 -33.96 -7.04 3.07
CA VAL A 48 -33.00 -6.08 2.49
C VAL A 48 -32.07 -6.88 1.58
N ILE A 49 -32.04 -6.52 0.31
CA ILE A 49 -31.09 -7.04 -0.66
C ILE A 49 -30.11 -5.94 -1.06
N TRP A 50 -28.94 -6.33 -1.54
CA TRP A 50 -27.94 -5.44 -2.10
C TRP A 50 -27.90 -5.64 -3.61
N GLN A 51 -28.04 -4.55 -4.36
CA GLN A 51 -28.01 -4.57 -5.82
C GLN A 51 -27.17 -3.41 -6.32
N CYS A 52 -26.50 -3.59 -7.47
CA CYS A 52 -25.81 -2.53 -8.20
C CYS A 52 -26.75 -1.31 -8.36
N ASN A 53 -26.31 -0.14 -7.90
CA ASN A 53 -27.13 1.09 -7.97
C ASN A 53 -27.28 1.62 -9.40
N ASP A 54 -26.39 1.19 -10.30
CA ASP A 54 -26.34 1.65 -11.68
C ASP A 54 -26.91 0.60 -12.65
N LYS A 55 -27.47 -0.52 -12.14
CA LYS A 55 -27.99 -1.67 -12.92
C LYS A 55 -28.93 -1.29 -14.07
N TYR A 56 -29.66 -0.18 -13.93
CA TYR A 56 -30.65 0.28 -14.91
C TYR A 56 -30.36 1.67 -15.49
N LYS A 57 -29.17 2.25 -15.25
CA LYS A 57 -28.85 3.63 -15.67
C LYS A 57 -28.31 3.75 -17.09
N GLU A 58 -27.52 2.77 -17.55
CA GLU A 58 -26.93 2.78 -18.89
C GLU A 58 -27.78 1.99 -19.89
N VAL A 59 -27.46 2.13 -21.18
CA VAL A 59 -28.11 1.39 -22.28
C VAL A 59 -27.89 -0.11 -22.10
N ASP A 60 -26.72 -0.49 -21.57
CA ASP A 60 -26.37 -1.83 -21.15
C ASP A 60 -26.67 -2.01 -19.67
N ARG A 61 -27.59 -2.94 -19.35
CA ARG A 61 -27.98 -3.25 -17.98
C ARG A 61 -26.99 -4.24 -17.39
N CYS A 62 -26.46 -3.95 -16.20
CA CYS A 62 -25.64 -4.92 -15.47
C CYS A 62 -26.42 -6.22 -15.24
N SER A 63 -25.85 -7.34 -15.66
CA SER A 63 -26.38 -8.69 -15.44
C SER A 63 -26.14 -9.19 -14.01
N THR A 64 -25.15 -8.65 -13.31
CA THR A 64 -24.78 -9.01 -11.92
C THR A 64 -25.99 -9.16 -10.97
N PRO A 65 -26.06 -10.25 -10.18
CA PRO A 65 -27.21 -10.55 -9.33
C PRO A 65 -27.30 -9.62 -8.11
N TYR A 66 -28.41 -9.70 -7.39
CA TYR A 66 -28.47 -9.16 -6.03
C TYR A 66 -27.83 -10.16 -5.06
N VAL A 67 -27.31 -9.64 -3.96
CA VAL A 67 -26.78 -10.45 -2.84
C VAL A 67 -27.46 -10.02 -1.54
N THR A 68 -27.51 -10.88 -0.56
CA THR A 68 -27.97 -10.54 0.79
C THR A 68 -26.81 -10.15 1.68
N GLU A 69 -27.09 -9.44 2.77
CA GLU A 69 -26.06 -9.11 3.74
C GLU A 69 -25.49 -10.37 4.41
N ASP A 70 -26.34 -11.34 4.71
CA ASP A 70 -25.95 -12.59 5.37
C ASP A 70 -25.03 -13.42 4.46
N GLU A 71 -25.37 -13.59 3.17
CA GLU A 71 -24.51 -14.29 2.19
C GLU A 71 -23.10 -13.67 2.11
N VAL A 72 -23.01 -12.34 2.06
CA VAL A 72 -21.72 -11.65 1.97
C VAL A 72 -20.91 -11.84 3.26
N LYS A 73 -21.57 -11.81 4.43
CA LYS A 73 -20.92 -12.01 5.72
C LYS A 73 -20.44 -13.45 5.89
N GLU A 74 -21.26 -14.43 5.54
CA GLU A 74 -20.91 -15.85 5.59
C GLU A 74 -19.73 -16.16 4.66
N LYS A 75 -19.80 -15.71 3.39
CA LYS A 75 -18.68 -15.87 2.45
C LYS A 75 -17.42 -15.13 2.90
N PHE A 76 -17.55 -13.96 3.54
CA PHE A 76 -16.40 -13.28 4.13
C PHE A 76 -15.72 -14.12 5.21
N ILE A 77 -16.50 -14.77 6.08
CA ILE A 77 -15.95 -15.66 7.13
C ILE A 77 -15.14 -16.79 6.50
N ILE A 78 -15.66 -17.42 5.43
CA ILE A 78 -14.98 -18.50 4.71
C ILE A 78 -13.70 -17.97 4.06
N ALA A 79 -13.79 -16.91 3.26
CA ALA A 79 -12.64 -16.28 2.61
C ALA A 79 -11.56 -15.89 3.62
N PHE A 80 -11.98 -15.30 4.74
CA PHE A 80 -11.09 -14.90 5.82
C PHE A 80 -10.43 -16.09 6.48
N ASN A 81 -11.16 -17.16 6.81
CA ASN A 81 -10.60 -18.35 7.45
C ASN A 81 -9.68 -19.13 6.49
N THR A 82 -10.01 -19.20 5.20
CA THR A 82 -9.12 -19.75 4.15
C THR A 82 -7.82 -18.97 4.09
N LEU A 83 -7.90 -17.63 4.04
CA LEU A 83 -6.74 -16.76 4.11
C LEU A 83 -5.99 -16.92 5.44
N PHE A 84 -6.67 -17.19 6.55
CA PHE A 84 -6.03 -17.36 7.85
C PHE A 84 -5.37 -18.73 8.06
N GLY A 85 -5.74 -19.76 7.30
CA GLY A 85 -4.89 -20.94 7.13
C GLY A 85 -3.57 -20.61 6.40
N VAL A 86 -3.59 -19.58 5.56
CA VAL A 86 -2.41 -19.01 4.89
C VAL A 86 -1.76 -17.90 5.74
N LYS A 87 -2.41 -17.38 6.79
CA LYS A 87 -1.92 -16.24 7.60
C LYS A 87 -0.59 -16.55 8.24
N GLU A 88 -0.41 -17.73 8.83
CA GLU A 88 0.87 -18.06 9.45
C GLU A 88 2.00 -18.08 8.41
N GLU A 89 1.70 -18.54 7.19
CA GLU A 89 2.64 -18.50 6.06
C GLU A 89 2.88 -17.07 5.57
N LEU A 90 1.83 -16.25 5.46
CA LEU A 90 1.89 -14.85 5.08
C LEU A 90 2.70 -14.02 6.08
N ILE A 91 2.46 -14.17 7.39
CA ILE A 91 3.24 -13.53 8.45
C ILE A 91 4.70 -13.92 8.29
N LYS A 92 5.00 -15.21 8.16
CA LYS A 92 6.37 -15.69 8.00
C LYS A 92 7.05 -15.11 6.76
N ASN A 93 6.34 -15.03 5.63
CA ASN A 93 6.85 -14.42 4.41
C ASN A 93 7.10 -12.92 4.58
N CYS A 94 6.17 -12.20 5.22
CA CYS A 94 6.31 -10.79 5.56
C CYS A 94 7.48 -10.55 6.54
N GLU A 95 7.72 -11.42 7.51
CA GLU A 95 8.87 -11.34 8.42
C GLU A 95 10.20 -11.51 7.68
N ILE A 96 10.27 -12.47 6.75
CA ILE A 96 11.45 -12.68 5.89
C ILE A 96 11.70 -11.43 5.04
N ALA A 97 10.67 -10.91 4.36
CA ALA A 97 10.76 -9.68 3.58
C ALA A 97 11.18 -8.48 4.43
N THR A 98 10.62 -8.36 5.65
CA THR A 98 10.95 -7.31 6.61
C THR A 98 12.43 -7.36 7.03
N LYS A 99 12.97 -8.56 7.28
CA LYS A 99 14.40 -8.75 7.61
C LYS A 99 15.29 -8.30 6.45
N HIS A 100 14.97 -8.71 5.23
CA HIS A 100 15.73 -8.29 4.04
C HIS A 100 15.65 -6.78 3.78
N LEU A 101 14.49 -6.17 3.99
CA LEU A 101 14.31 -4.73 3.80
C LEU A 101 14.99 -3.90 4.89
N ALA A 102 15.06 -4.42 6.12
CA ALA A 102 15.68 -3.73 7.26
C ALA A 102 17.22 -3.85 7.29
N ASP A 103 17.80 -4.75 6.49
CA ASP A 103 19.25 -4.84 6.33
C ASP A 103 19.75 -3.74 5.40
N HIS A 104 20.40 -2.74 6.00
CA HIS A 104 21.00 -1.61 5.30
C HIS A 104 22.53 -1.65 5.34
N SER A 105 23.15 -2.70 5.89
CA SER A 105 24.60 -2.79 6.13
C SER A 105 25.43 -2.40 4.91
N LYS A 106 25.13 -2.98 3.74
CA LYS A 106 25.82 -2.68 2.48
C LYS A 106 25.61 -1.26 1.96
N ILE A 107 24.43 -0.68 2.20
CA ILE A 107 24.14 0.70 1.80
C ILE A 107 24.95 1.65 2.69
N ASP A 108 24.98 1.36 3.99
CA ASP A 108 25.69 2.15 4.99
C ASP A 108 27.21 2.12 4.76
N GLU A 109 27.78 0.93 4.50
CA GLU A 109 29.19 0.78 4.14
C GLU A 109 29.58 1.56 2.87
N GLU A 110 28.68 1.64 1.88
CA GLU A 110 28.95 2.37 0.64
C GLU A 110 28.83 3.89 0.84
N ILE A 111 27.87 4.34 1.66
CA ILE A 111 27.74 5.75 2.06
C ILE A 111 29.01 6.19 2.81
N ASP A 112 29.49 5.40 3.77
CA ASP A 112 30.69 5.70 4.54
C ASP A 112 31.92 5.86 3.63
N LYS A 113 32.12 4.95 2.67
CA LYS A 113 33.21 5.06 1.67
C LYS A 113 33.12 6.32 0.82
N LEU A 114 31.90 6.71 0.42
CA LEU A 114 31.70 7.92 -0.37
C LEU A 114 31.94 9.18 0.46
N HIS A 115 31.59 9.18 1.74
CA HIS A 115 31.95 10.28 2.65
C HIS A 115 33.47 10.41 2.83
N ASP A 116 34.19 9.28 2.98
CA ASP A 116 35.65 9.28 3.01
C ASP A 116 36.24 9.83 1.70
N GLU A 117 35.70 9.44 0.55
CA GLU A 117 36.12 9.97 -0.75
C GLU A 117 35.87 11.48 -0.86
N ILE A 118 34.69 11.96 -0.44
CA ILE A 118 34.36 13.38 -0.42
C ILE A 118 35.37 14.15 0.46
N ALA A 119 35.70 13.63 1.65
CA ALA A 119 36.67 14.25 2.54
C ALA A 119 38.07 14.33 1.89
N VAL A 120 38.52 13.27 1.22
CA VAL A 120 39.79 13.25 0.48
C VAL A 120 39.79 14.30 -0.64
N VAL A 121 38.74 14.36 -1.45
CA VAL A 121 38.63 15.32 -2.57
C VAL A 121 38.64 16.76 -2.08
N VAL A 122 37.99 17.04 -0.95
CA VAL A 122 37.99 18.36 -0.32
C VAL A 122 39.40 18.76 0.13
N GLU A 123 40.16 17.84 0.74
CA GLU A 123 41.54 18.12 1.17
C GLU A 123 42.49 18.28 -0.03
N GLU A 124 42.37 17.46 -1.07
CA GLU A 124 43.13 17.61 -2.32
C GLU A 124 42.86 18.97 -2.98
N SER A 125 41.59 19.36 -3.05
CA SER A 125 41.16 20.65 -3.61
C SER A 125 41.75 21.82 -2.80
N LYS A 126 41.65 21.80 -1.47
CA LYS A 126 42.26 22.83 -0.60
C LYS A 126 43.76 22.97 -0.82
N LYS A 127 44.47 21.85 -0.92
CA LYS A 127 45.92 21.84 -1.16
C LYS A 127 46.25 22.44 -2.53
N ALA A 128 45.50 22.07 -3.57
CA ALA A 128 45.67 22.61 -4.91
C ALA A 128 45.42 24.14 -4.95
N ILE A 129 44.39 24.64 -4.25
CA ILE A 129 44.12 26.08 -4.10
C ILE A 129 45.30 26.80 -3.45
N TYR A 130 45.84 26.24 -2.36
CA TYR A 130 47.00 26.81 -1.69
C TYR A 130 48.24 26.85 -2.60
N GLU A 131 48.52 25.78 -3.33
CA GLU A 131 49.66 25.72 -4.25
C GLU A 131 49.55 26.71 -5.41
N ASN A 132 48.34 26.86 -5.99
CA ASN A 132 48.07 27.84 -7.04
C ASN A 132 48.26 29.29 -6.56
N ALA A 133 47.91 29.58 -5.30
CA ALA A 133 48.12 30.92 -4.72
C ALA A 133 49.62 31.26 -4.50
N HIS A 134 50.48 30.24 -4.39
CA HIS A 134 51.91 30.41 -4.07
C HIS A 134 52.87 30.12 -5.22
N LYS A 135 52.41 29.52 -6.33
CA LYS A 135 53.22 29.19 -7.51
C LYS A 135 52.51 29.65 -8.78
N ALA A 136 53.27 30.25 -9.70
CA ALA A 136 52.74 30.61 -11.01
C ALA A 136 52.37 29.34 -11.79
N MET A 137 51.08 29.16 -12.06
CA MET A 137 50.52 28.08 -12.88
C MET A 137 49.71 28.68 -14.03
N SER A 138 49.57 27.93 -15.12
CA SER A 138 48.66 28.30 -16.21
C SER A 138 47.21 28.32 -15.73
N GLN A 139 46.45 29.34 -16.11
CA GLN A 139 45.03 29.46 -15.77
C GLN A 139 44.21 28.27 -16.32
N ASP A 140 44.52 27.82 -17.55
CA ASP A 140 43.83 26.68 -18.18
C ASP A 140 44.11 25.35 -17.47
N GLU A 141 45.33 25.16 -16.94
CA GLU A 141 45.69 23.96 -16.17
C GLU A 141 44.99 23.93 -14.81
N TRP A 142 44.90 25.11 -14.17
CA TRP A 142 44.15 25.29 -12.92
C TRP A 142 42.66 24.99 -13.09
N GLU A 143 42.02 25.60 -14.09
CA GLU A 143 40.59 25.43 -14.34
C GLU A 143 40.25 23.96 -14.59
N LYS A 144 41.03 23.28 -15.42
CA LYS A 144 40.83 21.85 -15.70
C LYS A 144 40.98 20.98 -14.44
N GLN A 145 41.95 21.27 -13.57
CA GLN A 145 42.15 20.52 -12.34
C GLN A 145 41.03 20.80 -11.32
N HIS A 146 40.60 22.06 -11.21
CA HIS A 146 39.52 22.46 -10.33
C HIS A 146 38.18 21.83 -10.76
N GLU A 147 37.86 21.87 -12.06
CA GLU A 147 36.67 21.20 -12.62
C GLU A 147 36.67 19.71 -12.32
N ALA A 148 37.83 19.04 -12.37
CA ALA A 148 37.93 17.62 -12.04
C ALA A 148 37.59 17.32 -10.56
N TYR A 149 38.04 18.17 -9.62
CA TYR A 149 37.68 18.04 -8.21
C TYR A 149 36.19 18.28 -7.97
N VAL A 150 35.63 19.33 -8.59
CA VAL A 150 34.20 19.65 -8.50
C VAL A 150 33.37 18.49 -9.04
N ALA A 151 33.67 17.98 -10.24
CA ALA A 151 32.95 16.87 -10.84
C ALA A 151 33.01 15.58 -9.99
N ARG A 152 34.18 15.28 -9.38
CA ARG A 152 34.32 14.11 -8.50
C ARG A 152 33.51 14.27 -7.21
N HIS A 153 33.55 15.45 -6.60
CA HIS A 153 32.77 15.77 -5.41
C HIS A 153 31.26 15.69 -5.67
N GLU A 154 30.79 16.32 -6.76
CA GLU A 154 29.39 16.29 -7.16
C GLU A 154 28.92 14.86 -7.41
N LYS A 155 29.67 14.07 -8.16
CA LYS A 155 29.34 12.66 -8.43
C LYS A 155 29.23 11.82 -7.15
N ALA A 156 30.17 11.98 -6.22
CA ALA A 156 30.13 11.26 -4.95
C ALA A 156 28.92 11.69 -4.10
N THR A 157 28.65 13.00 -4.05
CA THR A 157 27.52 13.58 -3.31
C THR A 157 26.16 13.12 -3.87
N GLU A 158 26.00 13.11 -5.19
CA GLU A 158 24.79 12.60 -5.84
C GLU A 158 24.55 11.12 -5.54
N LYS A 159 25.62 10.32 -5.51
CA LYS A 159 25.54 8.89 -5.20
C LYS A 159 25.16 8.66 -3.73
N VAL A 160 25.71 9.44 -2.80
CA VAL A 160 25.29 9.41 -1.38
C VAL A 160 23.80 9.68 -1.27
N LYS A 161 23.33 10.77 -1.88
CA LYS A 161 21.91 11.15 -1.85
C LYS A 161 21.00 10.04 -2.38
N ALA A 162 21.37 9.43 -3.51
CA ALA A 162 20.60 8.33 -4.09
C ALA A 162 20.55 7.09 -3.18
N LEU A 163 21.65 6.77 -2.48
CA LEU A 163 21.71 5.66 -1.53
C LEU A 163 20.87 5.94 -0.27
N GLU A 164 20.87 7.18 0.24
CA GLU A 164 20.03 7.59 1.36
C GLU A 164 18.54 7.53 1.01
N GLU A 165 18.15 7.97 -0.19
CA GLU A 165 16.78 7.85 -0.68
C GLU A 165 16.34 6.38 -0.77
N MET A 166 17.20 5.51 -1.30
CA MET A 166 16.94 4.06 -1.37
C MET A 166 16.79 3.44 0.03
N LYS A 167 17.64 3.85 0.99
CA LYS A 167 17.56 3.40 2.39
C LYS A 167 16.23 3.81 3.02
N SER A 168 15.84 5.08 2.84
CA SER A 168 14.58 5.61 3.35
C SER A 168 13.36 4.87 2.78
N GLU A 169 13.37 4.57 1.48
CA GLU A 169 12.30 3.80 0.85
C GLU A 169 12.19 2.38 1.44
N ARG A 170 13.32 1.67 1.59
CA ARG A 170 13.35 0.34 2.20
C ARG A 170 12.83 0.35 3.64
N GLN A 171 13.20 1.36 4.42
CA GLN A 171 12.71 1.54 5.79
C GLN A 171 11.20 1.76 5.84
N SER A 172 10.66 2.60 4.97
CA SER A 172 9.23 2.85 4.88
C SER A 172 8.44 1.58 4.53
N ARG A 173 8.93 0.81 3.55
CA ARG A 173 8.35 -0.49 3.18
C ARG A 173 8.41 -1.50 4.33
N SER A 174 9.55 -1.59 5.03
CA SER A 174 9.73 -2.43 6.22
C SER A 174 8.75 -2.05 7.34
N HIS A 175 8.56 -0.75 7.59
CA HIS A 175 7.61 -0.26 8.60
C HIS A 175 6.16 -0.60 8.23
N THR A 176 5.81 -0.48 6.95
CA THR A 176 4.47 -0.81 6.44
C THR A 176 4.17 -2.30 6.63
N LEU A 177 5.11 -3.18 6.26
CA LEU A 177 5.00 -4.62 6.47
C LEU A 177 4.89 -5.00 7.95
N LYS A 178 5.63 -4.35 8.84
CA LYS A 178 5.50 -4.55 10.30
C LYS A 178 4.12 -4.14 10.82
N GLY A 179 3.57 -3.04 10.33
CA GLY A 179 2.21 -2.61 10.64
C GLY A 179 1.18 -3.66 10.21
N PHE A 180 1.32 -4.16 8.99
CA PHE A 180 0.48 -5.22 8.45
C PHE A 180 0.54 -6.53 9.25
N ILE A 181 1.74 -7.00 9.61
CA ILE A 181 1.91 -8.18 10.47
C ILE A 181 1.16 -7.99 11.78
N ARG A 182 1.36 -6.86 12.48
CA ARG A 182 0.71 -6.58 13.77
C ARG A 182 -0.82 -6.56 13.66
N ASP A 183 -1.33 -5.96 12.59
CA ASP A 183 -2.78 -5.86 12.36
C ASP A 183 -3.39 -7.26 12.11
N ILE A 184 -2.66 -8.12 11.40
CA ILE A 184 -3.06 -9.52 11.17
C ILE A 184 -2.96 -10.35 12.45
N GLU A 185 -1.86 -10.25 13.20
CA GLU A 185 -1.66 -10.97 14.46
C GLU A 185 -2.76 -10.67 15.48
N GLY A 186 -3.25 -9.43 15.52
CA GLY A 186 -4.36 -9.00 16.37
C GLY A 186 -5.73 -9.60 16.01
N CYS A 187 -5.86 -10.21 14.83
CA CYS A 187 -7.07 -10.91 14.42
C CYS A 187 -7.04 -12.38 14.90
N GLY A 188 -8.15 -12.89 15.45
CA GLY A 188 -8.26 -14.29 15.88
C GLY A 188 -7.97 -15.29 14.75
N ARG A 189 -7.57 -16.53 15.10
CA ARG A 189 -7.18 -17.57 14.13
C ARG A 189 -8.35 -18.10 13.30
N VAL A 190 -9.55 -18.09 13.87
CA VAL A 190 -10.80 -18.48 13.21
C VAL A 190 -11.84 -17.44 13.58
N LEU A 191 -12.54 -16.97 12.56
CA LEU A 191 -13.69 -16.11 12.70
C LEU A 191 -14.94 -17.01 12.69
N ASP A 192 -15.65 -17.11 13.80
CA ASP A 192 -16.90 -17.89 13.88
C ASP A 192 -18.12 -17.05 13.47
N GLU A 193 -18.03 -15.73 13.65
CA GLU A 193 -19.08 -14.76 13.35
C GLU A 193 -18.46 -13.49 12.76
N PHE A 194 -19.21 -12.79 11.91
CA PHE A 194 -18.76 -11.56 11.26
C PHE A 194 -18.34 -10.48 12.28
N ASP A 195 -17.07 -10.07 12.26
CA ASP A 195 -16.55 -8.94 13.03
C ASP A 195 -16.33 -7.72 12.11
N GLU A 196 -17.11 -6.66 12.32
CA GLU A 196 -17.03 -5.42 11.54
C GLU A 196 -15.66 -4.73 11.62
N ARG A 197 -14.94 -4.87 12.75
CA ARG A 197 -13.59 -4.30 12.89
C ARG A 197 -12.62 -5.04 11.99
N ILE A 198 -12.67 -6.37 12.00
CA ILE A 198 -11.82 -7.21 11.15
C ILE A 198 -12.13 -6.91 9.69
N TRP A 199 -13.39 -6.93 9.28
CA TRP A 199 -13.83 -6.51 7.95
C TRP A 199 -13.28 -5.14 7.54
N THR A 200 -13.36 -4.15 8.43
CA THR A 200 -12.86 -2.80 8.17
C THR A 200 -11.34 -2.76 8.03
N LEU A 201 -10.62 -3.59 8.78
CA LEU A 201 -9.16 -3.66 8.74
C LEU A 201 -8.67 -4.37 7.48
N THR A 202 -9.30 -5.48 7.09
CA THR A 202 -8.74 -6.41 6.10
C THR A 202 -9.27 -6.22 4.69
N ILE A 203 -10.54 -5.87 4.50
CA ILE A 203 -11.15 -5.74 3.17
C ILE A 203 -10.89 -4.35 2.60
N ASP A 204 -10.47 -4.26 1.33
CA ASP A 204 -10.52 -3.02 0.56
C ASP A 204 -11.91 -2.87 -0.08
N LYS A 205 -12.25 -3.78 -0.99
CA LYS A 205 -13.51 -3.86 -1.74
C LYS A 205 -13.93 -5.32 -1.92
N VAL A 206 -15.19 -5.52 -2.29
CA VAL A 206 -15.77 -6.82 -2.62
C VAL A 206 -16.42 -6.70 -3.98
N VAL A 207 -16.06 -7.56 -4.92
CA VAL A 207 -16.56 -7.52 -6.29
C VAL A 207 -17.57 -8.64 -6.49
N VAL A 208 -18.77 -8.30 -6.96
CA VAL A 208 -19.79 -9.28 -7.33
C VAL A 208 -19.73 -9.50 -8.84
N LYS A 209 -19.49 -10.75 -9.27
CA LYS A 209 -19.42 -11.17 -10.67
C LYS A 209 -20.81 -11.50 -11.25
N GLU A 210 -20.87 -11.61 -12.57
CA GLU A 210 -22.11 -11.86 -13.33
C GLU A 210 -22.76 -13.21 -12.98
N ASP A 211 -21.95 -14.21 -12.66
CA ASP A 211 -22.35 -15.57 -12.26
C ASP A 211 -22.75 -15.68 -10.77
N GLY A 212 -22.58 -14.59 -10.01
CA GLY A 212 -22.89 -14.54 -8.57
C GLY A 212 -21.74 -14.91 -7.65
N GLU A 213 -20.55 -15.18 -8.21
CA GLU A 213 -19.33 -15.31 -7.43
C GLU A 213 -18.95 -13.97 -6.77
N ILE A 214 -18.43 -14.04 -5.54
CA ILE A 214 -18.02 -12.89 -4.75
C ILE A 214 -16.51 -12.94 -4.56
N VAL A 215 -15.82 -11.93 -5.05
CA VAL A 215 -14.37 -11.78 -4.87
C VAL A 215 -14.09 -10.79 -3.75
N PHE A 216 -13.42 -11.26 -2.71
CA PHE A 216 -12.94 -10.43 -1.61
C PHE A 216 -11.54 -9.92 -1.93
N CYS A 217 -11.43 -8.61 -2.19
CA CYS A 217 -10.14 -7.95 -2.36
C CYS A 217 -9.67 -7.42 -1.01
N PHE A 218 -8.61 -8.01 -0.48
CA PHE A 218 -7.96 -7.59 0.75
C PHE A 218 -7.04 -6.38 0.52
N LYS A 219 -6.78 -5.61 1.57
CA LYS A 219 -5.97 -4.39 1.48
C LYS A 219 -4.49 -4.63 1.17
N ASP A 220 -4.02 -5.85 1.34
CA ASP A 220 -2.68 -6.28 0.93
C ASP A 220 -2.60 -6.63 -0.57
N GLY A 221 -3.73 -6.60 -1.27
CA GLY A 221 -3.85 -6.95 -2.69
C GLY A 221 -4.22 -8.42 -2.93
N THR A 222 -4.37 -9.24 -1.89
CA THR A 222 -4.81 -10.63 -2.04
C THR A 222 -6.29 -10.68 -2.47
N GLU A 223 -6.63 -11.58 -3.38
CA GLU A 223 -8.00 -11.82 -3.84
C GLU A 223 -8.41 -13.26 -3.53
N VAL A 224 -9.60 -13.43 -2.96
CA VAL A 224 -10.18 -14.74 -2.63
C VAL A 224 -11.60 -14.81 -3.20
N GLU A 225 -11.90 -15.86 -3.95
CA GLU A 225 -13.18 -16.07 -4.64
C GLU A 225 -14.07 -17.04 -3.84
N GLU A 226 -15.35 -16.69 -3.64
CA GLU A 226 -16.35 -17.47 -2.88
C GLU A 226 -17.75 -17.42 -3.50
#